data_AF-A0A0D2AXP9-F1
#
_entry.id   AF-A0A0D2AXP9-F1
#
_cell.length_a   1.000
_cell.length_b   1.000
_cell.length_c   1.000
_cell.angle_alpha   90.00
_cell.angle_beta   90.00
_cell.angle_gamma   90.00
#
_symmetry.space_group_name_H-M   'P 1'
#
loop_
_entity.id
_entity.type
_entity.pdbx_description
1 polymer ?
#
loop_
_entity_poly.entity_id
_entity_poly.type
_entity_poly.pdbx_seq_one_letter_code
_entity_poly.pdbx_strand_id
1 'polypeptide(L)'
;MAVYQIDGTLQLLGTPAEELGGGKIALLEAGAYKDADVSLMAHPYPVPNDGSVKFPDGCAGLRSNAHIGLSVAYTGRSAHAGAEPWEGINSLDALVSAYNNVSMLRQQMKPDCRVHGAIVEAPKVANVIPDRTSATFSVRAPTIAAAEELAQRVDACLKAGAVATGCECSIKKHPSYADLIPNRTLCESYSSHMRSLGRRVEVMSTEVLGASTDQGNVSYAVPALHPMFGVSCGPGINIHSREFAEVAGTGEAFEAAVVVGKALALTGWDLLTQEATSICTKEDFKNALLES
;
A
#
# COMPACT_ATOMS: atom_id res chain seq x y z
N MET A 1 24.80 -20.79 7.78
CA MET A 1 25.61 -19.94 8.67
C MET A 1 26.67 -20.77 9.38
N ALA A 2 26.37 -21.49 10.47
CA ALA A 2 27.37 -22.23 11.24
C ALA A 2 28.16 -23.32 10.46
N VAL A 3 27.50 -24.08 9.58
CA VAL A 3 28.15 -25.12 8.76
C VAL A 3 29.13 -24.53 7.73
N TYR A 4 28.88 -23.30 7.27
CA TYR A 4 29.69 -22.62 6.27
C TYR A 4 30.57 -21.51 6.87
N GLN A 5 30.60 -21.37 8.20
CA GLN A 5 31.34 -20.33 8.95
C GLN A 5 31.06 -18.90 8.46
N ILE A 6 29.78 -18.59 8.23
CA ILE A 6 29.33 -17.26 7.84
C ILE A 6 28.63 -16.62 9.01
N ASP A 7 29.11 -15.44 9.37
CA ASP A 7 28.53 -14.59 10.41
C ASP A 7 27.27 -13.91 9.88
N GLY A 8 26.20 -13.94 10.67
CA GLY A 8 24.91 -13.35 10.32
C GLY A 8 23.72 -14.23 10.72
N THR A 9 22.54 -13.64 10.60
CA THR A 9 21.27 -14.28 10.95
C THR A 9 20.27 -14.16 9.81
N LEU A 10 19.44 -15.19 9.64
CA LEU A 10 18.31 -15.18 8.72
C LEU A 10 17.02 -15.34 9.53
N GLN A 11 16.04 -14.49 9.24
CA GLN A 11 14.72 -14.54 9.84
C GLN A 11 13.67 -14.68 8.73
N LEU A 12 12.79 -15.67 8.85
CA LEU A 12 11.61 -15.80 8.01
C LEU A 12 10.40 -15.31 8.77
N LEU A 13 9.80 -14.21 8.31
CA LEU A 13 8.63 -13.60 8.93
C LEU A 13 7.36 -13.93 8.15
N GLY A 14 6.40 -14.59 8.82
CA GLY A 14 5.04 -14.70 8.33
C GLY A 14 4.30 -13.38 8.52
N THR A 15 3.86 -12.75 7.42
CA THR A 15 3.27 -11.40 7.43
C THR A 15 1.81 -11.44 6.98
N PRO A 16 0.85 -11.68 7.91
CA PRO A 16 -0.56 -11.84 7.55
C PRO A 16 -1.20 -10.51 7.16
N ALA A 17 -2.40 -10.57 6.55
CA ALA A 17 -3.30 -9.43 6.39
C ALA A 17 -2.74 -8.21 5.64
N GLU A 18 -1.84 -8.41 4.67
CA GLU A 18 -1.26 -7.33 3.87
C GLU A 18 -2.33 -6.51 3.14
N GLU A 19 -3.37 -7.14 2.58
CA GLU A 19 -4.39 -6.49 1.73
C GLU A 19 -5.21 -5.38 2.42
N LEU A 20 -5.51 -5.53 3.73
CA LEU A 20 -6.41 -4.61 4.45
C LEU A 20 -6.04 -4.38 5.92
N GLY A 21 -5.22 -5.25 6.51
CA GLY A 21 -4.89 -5.21 7.95
C GLY A 21 -3.53 -4.60 8.27
N GLY A 22 -2.64 -4.49 7.28
CA GLY A 22 -1.28 -3.97 7.47
C GLY A 22 -0.46 -4.81 8.44
N GLY A 23 -0.43 -6.13 8.29
CA GLY A 23 0.22 -7.00 9.29
C GLY A 23 1.71 -6.74 9.45
N LYS A 24 2.44 -6.28 8.42
CA LYS A 24 3.84 -5.85 8.60
C LYS A 24 3.94 -4.61 9.47
N ILE A 25 2.95 -3.71 9.45
CA ILE A 25 2.88 -2.52 10.31
C ILE A 25 2.77 -2.96 11.77
N ALA A 26 1.84 -3.87 12.09
CA ALA A 26 1.69 -4.40 13.44
C ALA A 26 2.96 -5.14 13.91
N LEU A 27 3.62 -5.89 13.02
CA LEU A 27 4.88 -6.57 13.33
C LEU A 27 6.04 -5.59 13.56
N LEU A 28 6.12 -4.51 12.77
CA LEU A 28 7.08 -3.42 12.96
C LEU A 28 6.90 -2.78 14.35
N GLU A 29 5.67 -2.42 14.71
CA GLU A 29 5.33 -1.84 16.01
C GLU A 29 5.65 -2.78 17.18
N ALA A 30 5.47 -4.09 16.99
CA ALA A 30 5.84 -5.11 17.96
C ALA A 30 7.36 -5.41 18.02
N GLY A 31 8.17 -4.75 17.19
CA GLY A 31 9.63 -4.87 17.19
C GLY A 31 10.18 -6.06 16.40
N ALA A 32 9.38 -6.70 15.54
CA ALA A 32 9.79 -7.90 14.79
C ALA A 32 10.96 -7.65 13.81
N TYR A 33 11.17 -6.39 13.41
CA TYR A 33 12.25 -5.96 12.49
C TYR A 33 13.38 -5.19 13.19
N LYS A 34 13.34 -5.05 14.52
CA LYS A 34 14.27 -4.17 15.27
C LYS A 34 15.74 -4.45 15.01
N ASP A 35 16.09 -5.74 14.89
CA ASP A 35 17.47 -6.20 14.69
C ASP A 35 17.74 -6.60 13.23
N ALA A 36 16.84 -6.28 12.30
CA ALA A 36 17.01 -6.58 10.88
C ALA A 36 17.85 -5.49 10.19
N ASP A 37 18.92 -5.89 9.52
CA ASP A 37 19.70 -4.98 8.66
C ASP A 37 19.04 -4.74 7.30
N VAL A 38 18.30 -5.72 6.78
CA VAL A 38 17.64 -5.70 5.46
C VAL A 38 16.37 -6.56 5.48
N SER A 39 15.33 -6.15 4.74
CA SER A 39 14.13 -6.95 4.48
C SER A 39 13.98 -7.30 2.99
N LEU A 40 13.85 -8.57 2.65
CA LEU A 40 13.70 -9.04 1.27
C LEU A 40 12.35 -9.74 1.09
N MET A 41 11.57 -9.36 0.07
CA MET A 41 10.38 -10.10 -0.38
C MET A 41 10.22 -9.97 -1.89
N ALA A 42 9.31 -10.71 -2.50
CA ALA A 42 8.94 -10.55 -3.90
C ALA A 42 7.44 -10.73 -4.05
N HIS A 43 6.88 -10.21 -5.14
CA HIS A 43 5.46 -10.31 -5.42
C HIS A 43 5.20 -10.68 -6.88
N PRO A 44 4.31 -11.63 -7.16
CA PRO A 44 3.99 -12.03 -8.54
C PRO A 44 3.10 -10.99 -9.22
N TYR A 45 3.16 -10.87 -10.54
CA TYR A 45 2.17 -10.12 -11.32
C TYR A 45 1.84 -10.81 -12.64
N PRO A 46 0.63 -10.60 -13.19
CA PRO A 46 0.23 -11.22 -14.45
C PRO A 46 1.03 -10.65 -15.63
N VAL A 47 1.51 -11.53 -16.49
CA VAL A 47 2.16 -11.19 -17.76
C VAL A 47 1.37 -11.82 -18.89
N PRO A 48 0.57 -11.04 -19.64
CA PRO A 48 -0.13 -11.53 -20.81
C PRO A 48 0.84 -12.12 -21.86
N ASN A 49 0.47 -13.26 -22.43
CA ASN A 49 1.24 -13.95 -23.46
C ASN A 49 1.16 -13.30 -24.87
N ASP A 50 0.97 -11.98 -24.94
CA ASP A 50 0.82 -11.21 -26.19
C ASP A 50 2.04 -10.32 -26.50
N GLY A 51 3.06 -10.35 -25.64
CA GLY A 51 4.28 -9.56 -25.80
C GLY A 51 4.12 -8.07 -25.46
N SER A 52 3.00 -7.67 -24.86
CA SER A 52 2.74 -6.28 -24.46
C SER A 52 3.59 -5.81 -23.27
N VAL A 53 4.08 -6.74 -22.44
CA VAL A 53 4.88 -6.42 -21.25
C VAL A 53 6.36 -6.30 -21.61
N LYS A 54 6.90 -5.10 -21.42
CA LYS A 54 8.31 -4.76 -21.74
C LYS A 54 9.33 -5.60 -20.96
N PHE A 55 9.03 -5.93 -19.70
CA PHE A 55 9.90 -6.72 -18.83
C PHE A 55 9.14 -7.92 -18.27
N PRO A 56 8.94 -8.99 -19.04
CA PRO A 56 8.08 -10.12 -18.65
C PRO A 56 8.65 -10.95 -17.50
N ASP A 57 9.97 -10.87 -17.25
CA ASP A 57 10.59 -11.53 -16.09
C ASP A 57 10.46 -10.71 -14.79
N GLY A 58 10.09 -9.43 -14.88
CA GLY A 58 9.87 -8.57 -13.72
C GLY A 58 10.74 -7.31 -13.64
N CYS A 59 10.63 -6.65 -12.49
CA CYS A 59 11.36 -5.43 -12.15
C CYS A 59 11.77 -5.48 -10.67
N ALA A 60 13.03 -5.13 -10.39
CA ALA A 60 13.62 -5.22 -9.06
C ALA A 60 13.22 -4.05 -8.15
N GLY A 61 13.28 -2.84 -8.69
CA GLY A 61 12.98 -1.60 -7.99
C GLY A 61 11.77 -0.89 -8.59
N LEU A 62 10.71 -0.79 -7.80
CA LEU A 62 9.48 -0.10 -8.17
C LEU A 62 9.14 0.95 -7.10
N ARG A 63 8.38 1.96 -7.49
CA ARG A 63 7.76 2.90 -6.57
C ARG A 63 6.27 2.59 -6.47
N SER A 64 5.67 2.80 -5.32
CA SER A 64 4.22 2.66 -5.11
C SER A 64 3.66 3.96 -4.54
N ASN A 65 2.35 4.10 -4.52
CA ASN A 65 1.71 5.21 -3.82
C ASN A 65 1.46 4.86 -2.36
N ALA A 66 1.56 5.86 -1.48
CA ALA A 66 1.05 5.76 -0.12
C ALA A 66 -0.49 5.76 -0.13
N HIS A 67 -1.08 5.14 0.88
CA HIS A 67 -2.53 5.02 1.05
C HIS A 67 -2.96 5.16 2.51
N ILE A 68 -3.98 5.98 2.75
CA ILE A 68 -4.58 6.18 4.07
C ILE A 68 -6.10 6.07 3.97
N GLY A 69 -6.67 5.16 4.75
CA GLY A 69 -8.12 5.00 4.87
C GLY A 69 -8.70 5.78 6.06
N LEU A 70 -9.84 6.44 5.85
CA LEU A 70 -10.62 7.11 6.89
C LEU A 70 -12.07 6.63 6.81
N SER A 71 -12.63 6.14 7.92
CA SER A 71 -14.08 5.90 8.04
C SER A 71 -14.71 6.92 8.96
N VAL A 72 -15.84 7.48 8.54
CA VAL A 72 -16.61 8.46 9.33
C VAL A 72 -18.02 7.94 9.56
N ALA A 73 -18.53 8.17 10.77
CA ALA A 73 -19.93 8.00 11.11
C ALA A 73 -20.47 9.29 11.74
N TYR A 74 -21.66 9.70 11.29
CA TYR A 74 -22.39 10.82 11.86
C TYR A 74 -23.56 10.31 12.69
N THR A 75 -23.72 10.85 13.89
CA THR A 75 -24.87 10.58 14.76
C THR A 75 -25.63 11.87 14.99
N GLY A 76 -26.91 11.84 14.70
CA GLY A 76 -27.85 12.95 14.82
C GLY A 76 -29.07 12.54 15.65
N ARG A 77 -30.25 12.95 15.22
CA ARG A 77 -31.51 12.70 15.92
C ARG A 77 -32.67 12.64 14.94
N SER A 78 -33.47 11.58 15.02
CA SER A 78 -34.63 11.43 14.16
C SER A 78 -35.80 12.32 14.59
N ALA A 79 -36.54 12.77 13.58
CA ALA A 79 -37.79 13.50 13.71
C ALA A 79 -38.65 13.23 12.47
N HIS A 80 -39.95 13.51 12.54
CA HIS A 80 -40.81 13.41 11.36
C HIS A 80 -40.51 14.55 10.39
N ALA A 81 -40.02 14.23 9.19
CA ALA A 81 -39.46 15.23 8.28
C ALA A 81 -40.49 16.28 7.81
N GLY A 82 -41.77 15.89 7.74
CA GLY A 82 -42.85 16.78 7.31
C GLY A 82 -43.63 17.45 8.44
N ALA A 83 -43.40 17.07 9.71
CA ALA A 83 -44.24 17.55 10.83
C ALA A 83 -43.40 18.38 11.79
N GLU A 84 -42.36 17.80 12.40
CA GLU A 84 -41.49 18.50 13.35
C GLU A 84 -39.99 18.42 12.97
N PRO A 85 -39.57 18.81 11.75
CA PRO A 85 -38.17 18.69 11.34
C PRO A 85 -37.18 19.46 12.22
N TRP A 86 -37.61 20.52 12.91
CA TRP A 86 -36.78 21.32 13.82
C TRP A 86 -36.36 20.59 15.10
N GLU A 87 -37.00 19.47 15.44
CA GLU A 87 -36.59 18.60 16.55
C GLU A 87 -35.47 17.61 16.14
N GLY A 88 -35.18 17.50 14.84
CA GLY A 88 -34.21 16.58 14.28
C GLY A 88 -32.81 17.16 14.12
N ILE A 89 -31.81 16.28 14.04
CA ILE A 89 -30.42 16.59 13.68
C ILE A 89 -30.05 15.66 12.53
N ASN A 90 -29.88 16.20 11.33
CA ASN A 90 -29.84 15.43 10.09
C ASN A 90 -28.43 14.90 9.77
N SER A 91 -28.22 13.60 9.97
CA SER A 91 -26.94 12.94 9.69
C SER A 91 -26.66 12.78 8.18
N LEU A 92 -27.68 12.77 7.32
CA LEU A 92 -27.48 12.76 5.87
C LEU A 92 -26.94 14.10 5.37
N ASP A 93 -27.45 15.21 5.90
CA ASP A 93 -26.93 16.53 5.54
C ASP A 93 -25.48 16.70 5.97
N ALA A 94 -25.10 16.12 7.11
CA ALA A 94 -23.71 16.12 7.59
C ALA A 94 -22.79 15.40 6.59
N LEU A 95 -23.21 14.21 6.15
CA LEU A 95 -22.45 13.41 5.19
C LEU A 95 -22.40 14.06 3.80
N VAL A 96 -23.51 14.62 3.31
CA VAL A 96 -23.57 15.31 2.02
C VAL A 96 -22.69 16.57 2.04
N SER A 97 -22.75 17.34 3.12
CA SER A 97 -21.85 18.50 3.33
C SER A 97 -20.38 18.07 3.31
N ALA A 98 -20.02 17.03 4.07
CA ALA A 98 -18.67 16.49 4.10
C ALA A 98 -18.19 16.01 2.72
N TYR A 99 -19.05 15.31 1.97
CA TYR A 99 -18.73 14.86 0.61
C TYR A 99 -18.50 16.04 -0.35
N ASN A 100 -19.33 17.08 -0.25
CA ASN A 100 -19.15 18.31 -1.03
C ASN A 100 -17.86 19.03 -0.67
N ASN A 101 -17.51 19.11 0.62
CA ASN A 101 -16.24 19.69 1.08
C ASN A 101 -15.04 18.94 0.48
N VAL A 102 -15.07 17.59 0.50
CA VAL A 102 -14.03 16.76 -0.16
C VAL A 102 -14.03 16.97 -1.67
N SER A 103 -15.20 17.14 -2.31
CA SER A 103 -15.28 17.44 -3.74
C SER A 103 -14.61 18.77 -4.08
N MET A 104 -14.81 19.82 -3.26
CA MET A 104 -14.17 21.12 -3.44
C MET A 104 -12.66 21.07 -3.15
N LEU A 105 -12.24 20.27 -2.17
CA LEU A 105 -10.83 20.04 -1.85
C LEU A 105 -10.01 19.58 -3.06
N ARG A 106 -10.63 18.80 -3.97
CA ARG A 106 -9.95 18.24 -5.16
C ARG A 106 -9.33 19.27 -6.09
N GLN A 107 -9.89 20.49 -6.16
CA GLN A 107 -9.28 21.56 -6.95
C GLN A 107 -7.87 21.92 -6.44
N GLN A 108 -7.67 21.82 -5.12
CA GLN A 108 -6.46 22.26 -4.41
C GLN A 108 -5.56 21.08 -4.00
N MET A 109 -5.63 20.00 -4.77
CA MET A 109 -4.78 18.80 -4.62
C MET A 109 -3.68 18.80 -5.67
N LYS A 110 -2.56 18.13 -5.36
CA LYS A 110 -1.52 17.88 -6.36
C LYS A 110 -2.04 16.93 -7.45
N PRO A 111 -1.55 17.03 -8.70
CA PRO A 111 -2.04 16.23 -9.84
C PRO A 111 -1.91 14.71 -9.67
N ASP A 112 -1.04 14.25 -8.78
CA ASP A 112 -0.74 12.87 -8.45
C ASP A 112 -1.41 12.36 -7.17
N CYS A 113 -2.12 13.23 -6.43
CA CYS A 113 -2.90 12.83 -5.27
C CYS A 113 -4.35 12.46 -5.64
N ARG A 114 -4.95 11.50 -4.95
CA ARG A 114 -6.35 11.08 -5.15
C ARG A 114 -7.10 10.97 -3.83
N VAL A 115 -8.36 11.38 -3.83
CA VAL A 115 -9.32 11.12 -2.75
C VAL A 115 -10.61 10.60 -3.34
N HIS A 116 -10.98 9.39 -2.94
CA HIS A 116 -12.21 8.73 -3.34
C HIS A 116 -12.90 8.13 -2.12
N GLY A 117 -14.21 7.99 -2.18
CA GLY A 117 -14.99 7.49 -1.05
C GLY A 117 -16.28 6.83 -1.46
N ALA A 118 -16.87 6.10 -0.52
CA ALA A 118 -18.12 5.38 -0.67
C ALA A 118 -18.99 5.58 0.56
N ILE A 119 -20.29 5.76 0.33
CA ILE A 119 -21.30 5.79 1.39
C ILE A 119 -21.54 4.34 1.82
N VAL A 120 -21.35 4.06 3.10
CA VAL A 120 -21.48 2.72 3.69
C VAL A 120 -22.88 2.54 4.28
N GLU A 121 -23.39 3.58 4.95
CA GLU A 121 -24.72 3.59 5.54
C GLU A 121 -25.44 4.87 5.11
N ALA A 122 -26.54 4.69 4.39
CA ALA A 122 -27.44 5.75 3.94
C ALA A 122 -28.86 5.45 4.46
N PRO A 123 -29.66 6.49 4.75
CA PRO A 123 -31.03 6.32 5.17
C PRO A 123 -31.90 5.74 4.04
N LYS A 124 -32.92 4.98 4.43
CA LYS A 124 -33.80 4.24 3.50
C LYS A 124 -35.23 4.76 3.48
N VAL A 125 -35.54 5.77 4.28
CA VAL A 125 -36.88 6.29 4.52
C VAL A 125 -36.85 7.80 4.39
N ALA A 126 -37.65 8.36 3.48
CA ALA A 126 -37.58 9.78 3.12
C ALA A 126 -38.35 10.72 4.06
N ASN A 127 -39.39 10.23 4.75
CA ASN A 127 -40.22 11.03 5.66
C ASN A 127 -39.69 11.07 7.11
N VAL A 128 -38.48 10.57 7.35
CA VAL A 128 -37.81 10.56 8.66
C VAL A 128 -36.48 11.29 8.51
N ILE A 129 -36.21 12.26 9.39
CA ILE A 129 -34.88 12.87 9.49
C ILE A 129 -33.90 11.78 9.94
N PRO A 130 -32.84 11.49 9.18
CA PRO A 130 -31.94 10.41 9.50
C PRO A 130 -31.05 10.77 10.68
N ASP A 131 -30.92 9.85 11.62
CA ASP A 131 -30.08 9.97 12.82
C ASP A 131 -28.70 9.33 12.64
N ARG A 132 -28.50 8.51 11.59
CA ARG A 132 -27.23 7.83 11.35
C ARG A 132 -26.86 7.72 9.88
N THR A 133 -25.61 8.04 9.57
CA THR A 133 -24.96 7.78 8.27
C THR A 133 -23.49 7.43 8.46
N SER A 134 -22.89 6.75 7.49
CA SER A 134 -21.45 6.51 7.49
C SER A 134 -20.86 6.41 6.09
N ALA A 135 -19.58 6.72 5.97
CA ALA A 135 -18.82 6.64 4.74
C ALA A 135 -17.36 6.24 5.01
N THR A 136 -16.71 5.76 3.96
CA THR A 136 -15.26 5.49 3.96
C THR A 136 -14.59 6.27 2.84
N PHE A 137 -13.41 6.80 3.11
CA PHE A 137 -12.57 7.55 2.19
C PHE A 137 -11.19 6.93 2.13
N SER A 138 -10.60 6.93 0.94
CA SER A 138 -9.23 6.52 0.66
C SER A 138 -8.48 7.70 0.08
N VAL A 139 -7.35 8.01 0.71
CA VAL A 139 -6.40 9.04 0.31
C VAL A 139 -5.17 8.37 -0.27
N ARG A 140 -4.74 8.77 -1.46
CA ARG A 140 -3.52 8.30 -2.11
C ARG A 140 -2.62 9.47 -2.49
N ALA A 141 -1.32 9.32 -2.31
CA ALA A 141 -0.31 10.29 -2.72
C ALA A 141 1.02 9.58 -3.04
N PRO A 142 1.95 10.25 -3.75
CA PRO A 142 3.25 9.67 -4.08
C PRO A 142 4.13 9.34 -2.87
N THR A 143 3.96 10.06 -1.75
CA THR A 143 4.70 9.80 -0.51
C THR A 143 3.76 9.75 0.71
N ILE A 144 4.16 9.03 1.76
CA ILE A 144 3.39 8.95 2.99
C ILE A 144 3.20 10.32 3.63
N ALA A 145 4.21 11.18 3.62
CA ALA A 145 4.12 12.55 4.12
C ALA A 145 3.04 13.36 3.37
N ALA A 146 3.01 13.27 2.04
CA ALA A 146 1.98 13.93 1.23
C ALA A 146 0.58 13.33 1.47
N ALA A 147 0.49 12.01 1.69
CA ALA A 147 -0.76 11.35 2.00
C ALA A 147 -1.31 11.80 3.37
N GLU A 148 -0.44 11.95 4.38
CA GLU A 148 -0.83 12.43 5.71
C GLU A 148 -1.30 13.87 5.70
N GLU A 149 -0.59 14.76 5.00
CA GLU A 149 -1.02 16.15 4.81
C GLU A 149 -2.42 16.22 4.18
N LEU A 150 -2.65 15.44 3.12
CA LEU A 150 -3.94 15.40 2.45
C LEU A 150 -5.02 14.76 3.32
N ALA A 151 -4.69 13.71 4.08
CA ALA A 151 -5.63 13.05 4.98
C ALA A 151 -6.08 13.97 6.11
N GLN A 152 -5.22 14.86 6.62
CA GLN A 152 -5.61 15.90 7.59
C GLN A 152 -6.63 16.87 7.00
N ARG A 153 -6.46 17.26 5.72
CA ARG A 153 -7.42 18.13 5.01
C ARG A 153 -8.75 17.42 4.78
N VAL A 154 -8.72 16.13 4.44
CA VAL A 154 -9.94 15.31 4.34
C VAL A 154 -10.63 15.19 5.69
N ASP A 155 -9.91 14.88 6.77
CA ASP A 155 -10.45 14.83 8.14
C ASP A 155 -11.15 16.14 8.53
N ALA A 156 -10.56 17.30 8.20
CA ALA A 156 -11.20 18.60 8.40
C ALA A 156 -12.49 18.76 7.59
N CYS A 157 -12.54 18.32 6.33
CA CYS A 157 -13.76 18.32 5.52
C CYS A 157 -14.87 17.46 6.14
N LEU A 158 -14.51 16.29 6.71
CA LEU A 158 -15.45 15.38 7.37
C LEU A 158 -16.00 16.00 8.66
N LYS A 159 -15.13 16.59 9.48
CA LYS A 159 -15.54 17.29 10.72
C LYS A 159 -16.43 18.50 10.45
N ALA A 160 -16.16 19.25 9.38
CA ALA A 160 -16.97 20.41 9.01
C ALA A 160 -18.44 20.06 8.75
N GLY A 161 -18.73 18.89 8.16
CA GLY A 161 -20.10 18.42 7.95
C GLY A 161 -20.90 18.23 9.25
N ALA A 162 -20.23 17.74 10.30
CA ALA A 162 -20.83 17.61 11.63
C ALA A 162 -21.05 18.97 12.28
N VAL A 163 -20.06 19.86 12.23
CA VAL A 163 -20.18 21.22 12.78
C VAL A 163 -21.34 21.98 12.14
N ALA A 164 -21.50 21.89 10.81
CA ALA A 164 -22.56 22.59 10.08
C ALA A 164 -23.98 22.13 10.44
N THR A 165 -24.13 20.89 10.91
CA THR A 165 -25.44 20.26 11.16
C THR A 165 -25.75 20.02 12.62
N GLY A 166 -24.77 20.16 13.51
CA GLY A 166 -24.90 19.80 14.92
C GLY A 166 -24.82 18.29 15.18
N CYS A 167 -24.43 17.47 14.20
CA CYS A 167 -24.19 16.04 14.42
C CYS A 167 -22.95 15.79 15.26
N GLU A 168 -22.93 14.67 15.96
CA GLU A 168 -21.70 14.07 16.46
C GLU A 168 -20.95 13.38 15.31
N CYS A 169 -19.62 13.39 15.37
CA CYS A 169 -18.75 12.81 14.35
C CYS A 169 -17.74 11.85 14.99
N SER A 170 -17.69 10.62 14.48
CA SER A 170 -16.65 9.64 14.83
C SER A 170 -15.84 9.32 13.58
N ILE A 171 -14.54 9.59 13.62
CA ILE A 171 -13.61 9.29 12.53
C ILE A 171 -12.61 8.24 13.01
N LYS A 172 -12.47 7.16 12.24
CA LYS A 172 -11.49 6.10 12.44
C LYS A 172 -10.47 6.14 11.30
N LYS A 173 -9.20 6.33 11.62
CA LYS A 173 -8.07 6.12 10.70
C LYS A 173 -7.73 4.63 10.66
N HIS A 174 -7.61 4.08 9.46
CA HIS A 174 -7.12 2.71 9.22
C HIS A 174 -5.58 2.71 9.12
N PRO A 175 -4.91 1.54 9.15
CA PRO A 175 -3.47 1.49 8.98
C PRO A 175 -3.01 2.26 7.72
N SER A 176 -1.99 3.09 7.88
CA SER A 176 -1.40 3.85 6.79
C SER A 176 -0.38 3.00 6.05
N TYR A 177 -0.55 2.82 4.76
CA TYR A 177 0.39 2.14 3.89
C TYR A 177 1.34 3.19 3.31
N ALA A 178 2.63 3.08 3.60
CA ALA A 178 3.60 3.99 3.03
C ALA A 178 3.89 3.65 1.56
N ASP A 179 4.44 4.60 0.82
CA ASP A 179 5.06 4.34 -0.47
C ASP A 179 6.31 3.47 -0.30
N LEU A 180 6.66 2.74 -1.36
CA LEU A 180 7.84 1.90 -1.38
C LEU A 180 9.08 2.72 -1.73
N ILE A 181 10.10 2.62 -0.88
CA ILE A 181 11.43 3.21 -1.12
C ILE A 181 12.37 2.11 -1.68
N PRO A 182 12.66 2.11 -2.99
CA PRO A 182 13.56 1.12 -3.57
C PRO A 182 15.01 1.39 -3.17
N ASN A 183 15.74 0.33 -2.78
CA ASN A 183 17.17 0.40 -2.54
C ASN A 183 17.95 -0.06 -3.79
N ARG A 184 18.69 0.85 -4.42
CA ARG A 184 19.37 0.60 -5.71
C ARG A 184 20.36 -0.55 -5.63
N THR A 185 21.22 -0.59 -4.60
CA THR A 185 22.20 -1.65 -4.40
C THR A 185 21.53 -3.03 -4.31
N LEU A 186 20.44 -3.15 -3.55
CA LEU A 186 19.66 -4.40 -3.47
C LEU A 186 19.06 -4.78 -4.83
N CYS A 187 18.53 -3.79 -5.56
CA CYS A 187 17.94 -4.01 -6.88
C CYS A 187 18.99 -4.50 -7.89
N GLU A 188 20.20 -3.94 -7.86
CA GLU A 188 21.31 -4.31 -8.75
C GLU A 188 21.82 -5.72 -8.44
N SER A 189 22.02 -6.06 -7.17
CA SER A 189 22.38 -7.43 -6.74
C SER A 189 21.32 -8.43 -7.20
N TYR A 190 20.05 -8.18 -6.90
CA TYR A 190 18.94 -9.06 -7.31
C TYR A 190 18.88 -9.23 -8.84
N SER A 191 19.03 -8.12 -9.58
CA SER A 191 19.00 -8.16 -11.05
C SER A 191 20.16 -8.94 -11.65
N SER A 192 21.34 -8.87 -11.03
CA SER A 192 22.51 -9.67 -11.42
C SER A 192 22.26 -11.17 -11.22
N HIS A 193 21.67 -11.55 -10.08
CA HIS A 193 21.35 -12.95 -9.79
C HIS A 193 20.20 -13.48 -10.67
N MET A 194 19.18 -12.67 -10.95
CA MET A 194 18.16 -13.04 -11.92
C MET A 194 18.78 -13.31 -13.29
N ARG A 195 19.75 -12.50 -13.72
CA ARG A 195 20.48 -12.69 -14.98
C ARG A 195 21.31 -13.98 -15.00
N SER A 196 21.99 -14.32 -13.91
CA SER A 196 22.74 -15.58 -13.82
C SER A 196 21.82 -16.81 -13.84
N LEU A 197 20.57 -16.65 -13.38
CA LEU A 197 19.51 -17.64 -13.45
C LEU A 197 18.71 -17.61 -14.78
N GLY A 198 19.18 -16.87 -15.78
CA GLY A 198 18.62 -16.85 -17.13
C GLY A 198 17.42 -15.91 -17.34
N ARG A 199 17.11 -15.04 -16.37
CA ARG A 199 15.99 -14.08 -16.43
C ARG A 199 16.49 -12.63 -16.52
N ARG A 200 15.77 -11.76 -17.23
CA ARG A 200 16.15 -10.34 -17.36
C ARG A 200 15.09 -9.44 -16.76
N VAL A 201 15.36 -8.96 -15.55
CA VAL A 201 14.52 -7.97 -14.88
C VAL A 201 15.03 -6.55 -15.12
N GLU A 202 14.12 -5.59 -15.12
CA GLU A 202 14.50 -4.18 -15.02
C GLU A 202 15.05 -3.88 -13.62
N VAL A 203 16.15 -3.13 -13.52
CA VAL A 203 16.77 -2.81 -12.22
C VAL A 203 15.89 -1.84 -11.43
N MET A 204 15.46 -0.76 -12.09
CA MET A 204 14.56 0.23 -11.50
C MET A 204 13.63 0.77 -12.57
N SER A 205 12.33 0.74 -12.30
CA SER A 205 11.34 1.36 -13.15
C SER A 205 11.24 2.87 -12.90
N THR A 206 10.92 3.62 -13.95
CA THR A 206 10.48 5.02 -13.83
C THR A 206 8.98 5.14 -13.57
N GLU A 207 8.23 4.04 -13.70
CA GLU A 207 6.79 4.02 -13.49
C GLU A 207 6.47 3.89 -11.99
N VAL A 208 5.39 4.56 -11.57
CA VAL A 208 4.85 4.45 -10.21
C VAL A 208 3.64 3.53 -10.25
N LEU A 209 3.68 2.47 -9.45
CA LEU A 209 2.56 1.56 -9.29
C LEU A 209 1.37 2.30 -8.68
N GLY A 210 0.19 2.13 -9.26
CA GLY A 210 -1.09 2.56 -8.67
C GLY A 210 -1.47 1.78 -7.40
N ALA A 211 -0.67 0.80 -7.00
CA ALA A 211 -0.86 -0.06 -5.84
C ALA A 211 -0.20 0.51 -4.57
N SER A 212 -0.44 -0.16 -3.44
CA SER A 212 0.18 0.12 -2.14
C SER A 212 0.44 -1.21 -1.44
N THR A 213 1.45 -1.26 -0.58
CA THR A 213 1.81 -2.47 0.16
C THR A 213 2.41 -2.10 1.51
N ASP A 214 2.16 -2.90 2.54
CA ASP A 214 2.72 -2.65 3.87
C ASP A 214 4.25 -2.89 3.94
N GLN A 215 4.85 -3.44 2.87
CA GLN A 215 6.30 -3.42 2.67
C GLN A 215 6.86 -2.01 2.48
N GLY A 216 6.03 -1.05 2.04
CA GLY A 216 6.39 0.36 2.04
C GLY A 216 6.78 0.81 3.44
N ASN A 217 5.98 0.47 4.45
CA ASN A 217 6.28 0.80 5.85
C ASN A 217 7.59 0.17 6.33
N VAL A 218 7.87 -1.08 5.93
CA VAL A 218 9.16 -1.74 6.24
C VAL A 218 10.31 -1.00 5.56
N SER A 219 10.12 -0.54 4.32
CA SER A 219 11.13 0.23 3.56
C SER A 219 11.42 1.62 4.11
N TYR A 220 10.66 2.11 5.08
CA TYR A 220 11.00 3.29 5.88
C TYR A 220 11.78 2.95 7.16
N ALA A 221 11.67 1.72 7.65
CA ALA A 221 12.31 1.28 8.88
C ALA A 221 13.69 0.66 8.64
N VAL A 222 13.84 -0.12 7.57
CA VAL A 222 15.06 -0.83 7.19
C VAL A 222 15.21 -0.84 5.66
N PRO A 223 16.43 -0.95 5.11
CA PRO A 223 16.62 -1.18 3.69
C PRO A 223 15.77 -2.37 3.21
N ALA A 224 15.01 -2.19 2.15
CA ALA A 224 14.07 -3.19 1.67
C ALA A 224 14.17 -3.44 0.17
N LEU A 225 13.85 -4.67 -0.22
CA LEU A 225 13.72 -5.11 -1.60
C LEU A 225 12.33 -5.74 -1.80
N HIS A 226 11.60 -5.27 -2.81
CA HIS A 226 10.28 -5.77 -3.21
C HIS A 226 10.15 -5.82 -4.74
N PRO A 227 10.89 -6.73 -5.42
CA PRO A 227 10.71 -7.02 -6.83
C PRO A 227 9.30 -7.51 -7.14
N MET A 228 8.84 -7.14 -8.32
CA MET A 228 7.72 -7.79 -8.98
C MET A 228 8.27 -8.80 -9.98
N PHE A 229 7.75 -10.03 -10.01
CA PHE A 229 8.13 -11.05 -10.98
C PHE A 229 6.94 -11.54 -11.78
N GLY A 230 7.16 -11.81 -13.07
CA GLY A 230 6.09 -12.15 -13.98
C GLY A 230 5.61 -13.59 -13.85
N VAL A 231 4.30 -13.76 -13.94
CA VAL A 231 3.64 -15.05 -14.11
C VAL A 231 2.84 -15.00 -15.41
N SER A 232 3.23 -15.85 -16.37
CA SER A 232 2.58 -15.96 -17.68
C SER A 232 1.09 -16.25 -17.55
N CYS A 233 0.26 -15.48 -18.23
CA CYS A 233 -1.19 -15.60 -18.17
C CYS A 233 -1.88 -15.29 -19.51
N GLY A 234 -3.17 -15.61 -19.61
CA GLY A 234 -4.01 -15.21 -20.73
C GLY A 234 -4.25 -13.69 -20.78
N PRO A 235 -4.71 -13.16 -21.92
CA PRO A 235 -5.02 -11.74 -22.08
C PRO A 235 -6.16 -11.31 -21.13
N GLY A 236 -6.05 -10.11 -20.56
CA GLY A 236 -7.08 -9.51 -19.71
C GLY A 236 -7.11 -10.00 -18.25
N ILE A 237 -6.20 -10.90 -17.86
CA ILE A 237 -6.06 -11.32 -16.45
C ILE A 237 -5.30 -10.25 -15.68
N ASN A 238 -5.88 -9.81 -14.56
CA ASN A 238 -5.34 -8.74 -13.71
C ASN A 238 -5.15 -9.22 -12.27
N ILE A 239 -4.32 -8.52 -11.50
CA ILE A 239 -4.26 -8.70 -10.04
C ILE A 239 -5.65 -8.52 -9.42
N HIS A 240 -5.90 -9.24 -8.33
CA HIS A 240 -7.19 -9.29 -7.61
C HIS A 240 -8.35 -9.88 -8.44
N SER A 241 -8.05 -10.78 -9.38
CA SER A 241 -9.03 -11.57 -10.13
C SER A 241 -9.02 -13.04 -9.69
N ARG A 242 -10.12 -13.76 -9.92
CA ARG A 242 -10.18 -15.21 -9.63
C ARG A 242 -9.23 -15.97 -10.56
N GLU A 243 -9.16 -15.52 -11.79
CA GLU A 243 -8.33 -16.04 -12.86
C GLU A 243 -6.84 -15.93 -12.51
N PHE A 244 -6.41 -14.81 -11.92
CA PHE A 244 -5.03 -14.69 -11.46
C PHE A 244 -4.72 -15.60 -10.26
N ALA A 245 -5.68 -15.82 -9.37
CA ALA A 245 -5.51 -16.77 -8.26
C ALA A 245 -5.31 -18.21 -8.78
N GLU A 246 -6.06 -18.61 -9.81
CA GLU A 246 -5.89 -19.91 -10.47
C GLU A 246 -4.50 -20.02 -11.13
N VAL A 247 -4.09 -19.00 -11.89
CA VAL A 247 -2.78 -18.96 -12.57
C VAL A 247 -1.63 -18.98 -11.57
N ALA A 248 -1.70 -18.18 -10.49
CA ALA A 248 -0.69 -18.15 -9.44
C ALA A 248 -0.57 -19.48 -8.67
N GLY A 249 -1.60 -20.32 -8.70
CA GLY A 249 -1.61 -21.66 -8.10
C GLY A 249 -1.01 -22.77 -8.99
N THR A 250 -0.55 -22.44 -10.19
CA THR A 250 0.02 -23.42 -11.14
C THR A 250 1.45 -23.84 -10.80
N GLY A 251 1.88 -25.01 -11.29
CA GLY A 251 3.27 -25.46 -11.17
C GLY A 251 4.26 -24.53 -11.87
N GLU A 252 3.87 -23.91 -12.99
CA GLU A 252 4.69 -22.95 -13.73
C GLU A 252 4.93 -21.67 -12.90
N ALA A 253 3.90 -21.15 -12.24
CA ALA A 253 4.02 -20.03 -11.32
C ALA A 253 4.90 -20.38 -10.11
N PHE A 254 4.78 -21.61 -9.59
CA PHE A 254 5.64 -22.11 -8.52
C PHE A 254 7.12 -22.17 -8.93
N GLU A 255 7.44 -22.71 -10.11
CA GLU A 255 8.82 -22.74 -10.61
C GLU A 255 9.39 -21.33 -10.83
N ALA A 256 8.58 -20.38 -11.30
CA ALA A 256 8.98 -18.98 -11.36
C ALA A 256 9.30 -18.42 -9.97
N ALA A 257 8.45 -18.69 -8.97
CA ALA A 257 8.67 -18.28 -7.58
C ALA A 257 9.94 -18.93 -6.98
N VAL A 258 10.26 -20.18 -7.33
CA VAL A 258 11.50 -20.85 -6.90
C VAL A 258 12.74 -20.14 -7.47
N VAL A 259 12.72 -19.72 -8.74
CA VAL A 259 13.82 -18.94 -9.33
C VAL A 259 14.00 -17.61 -8.60
N VAL A 260 12.90 -16.92 -8.31
CA VAL A 260 12.91 -15.64 -7.57
C VAL A 260 13.42 -15.85 -6.15
N GLY A 261 12.99 -16.91 -5.46
CA GLY A 261 13.48 -17.27 -4.13
C GLY A 261 14.99 -17.52 -4.11
N LYS A 262 15.55 -18.15 -5.15
CA LYS A 262 17.01 -18.31 -5.30
C LYS A 262 17.70 -16.96 -5.47
N ALA A 263 17.15 -16.06 -6.29
CA ALA A 263 17.72 -14.72 -6.46
C ALA A 263 17.69 -13.91 -5.16
N LEU A 264 16.58 -13.94 -4.41
CA LEU A 264 16.49 -13.30 -3.08
C LEU A 264 17.52 -13.88 -2.10
N ALA A 265 17.70 -15.20 -2.08
CA ALA A 265 18.68 -15.85 -1.22
C ALA A 265 20.12 -15.45 -1.59
N LEU A 266 20.43 -15.34 -2.89
CA LEU A 266 21.74 -14.88 -3.37
C LEU A 266 21.97 -13.39 -3.07
N THR A 267 20.94 -12.54 -3.14
CA THR A 267 21.05 -11.15 -2.68
C THR A 267 21.30 -11.06 -1.18
N GLY A 268 20.60 -11.88 -0.37
CA GLY A 268 20.88 -12.03 1.05
C GLY A 268 22.31 -12.49 1.32
N TRP A 269 22.83 -13.39 0.49
CA TRP A 269 24.20 -13.87 0.56
C TRP A 269 25.23 -12.78 0.28
N ASP A 270 24.99 -11.94 -0.73
CA ASP A 270 25.88 -10.81 -1.03
C ASP A 270 25.99 -9.86 0.15
N LEU A 271 24.88 -9.57 0.84
CA LEU A 271 24.88 -8.72 2.03
C LEU A 271 25.75 -9.27 3.16
N LEU A 272 25.83 -10.59 3.30
CA LEU A 272 26.59 -11.26 4.36
C LEU A 272 28.06 -11.48 4.01
N THR A 273 28.39 -11.54 2.72
CA THR A 273 29.72 -11.95 2.25
C THR A 273 30.48 -10.85 1.52
N GLN A 274 29.81 -9.78 1.12
CA GLN A 274 30.39 -8.64 0.41
C GLN A 274 30.19 -7.36 1.22
N GLU A 275 31.25 -6.93 1.91
CA GLU A 275 31.23 -5.73 2.76
C GLU A 275 30.77 -4.48 1.99
N ALA A 276 31.22 -4.32 0.74
CA ALA A 276 30.81 -3.21 -0.12
C ALA A 276 29.30 -3.17 -0.35
N THR A 277 28.65 -4.31 -0.62
CA THR A 277 27.20 -4.38 -0.82
C THR A 277 26.45 -3.95 0.45
N SER A 278 26.88 -4.41 1.63
CA SER A 278 26.28 -3.98 2.89
C SER A 278 26.42 -2.47 3.13
N ILE A 279 27.61 -1.90 2.88
CA ILE A 279 27.87 -0.47 3.05
C ILE A 279 26.98 0.35 2.09
N CYS A 280 27.01 0.03 0.79
CA CYS A 280 26.23 0.74 -0.21
C CYS A 280 24.71 0.61 0.03
N THR A 281 24.22 -0.55 0.46
CA THR A 281 22.80 -0.72 0.85
C THR A 281 22.42 0.24 1.98
N LYS A 282 23.27 0.40 3.01
CA LYS A 282 23.01 1.32 4.13
C LYS A 282 23.09 2.79 3.71
N GLU A 283 23.99 3.13 2.79
CA GLU A 283 24.12 4.48 2.23
C GLU A 283 22.92 4.86 1.35
N ASP A 284 22.54 3.98 0.42
CA ASP A 284 21.36 4.14 -0.44
C ASP A 284 20.10 4.38 0.38
N PHE A 285 19.92 3.61 1.46
CA PHE A 285 18.76 3.75 2.35
C PHE A 285 18.73 5.12 3.04
N LYS A 286 19.86 5.58 3.58
CA LYS A 286 19.96 6.90 4.21
C LYS A 286 19.66 8.02 3.23
N ASN A 287 20.20 7.94 2.00
CA ASN A 287 19.97 8.94 0.97
C ASN A 287 18.50 8.97 0.53
N ALA A 288 17.90 7.79 0.30
CA ALA A 288 16.52 7.70 -0.14
C ALA A 288 15.53 8.25 0.91
N LEU A 289 15.78 8.06 2.20
CA LEU A 289 14.96 8.64 3.28
C LEU A 289 15.04 10.16 3.37
N LEU A 290 16.13 10.78 2.92
CA LEU A 290 16.25 12.25 2.87
C LEU A 290 15.45 12.85 1.72
N GLU A 291 15.12 12.04 0.70
CA GLU A 291 14.38 12.45 -0.49
C GLU A 291 12.88 12.14 -0.41
N SER A 292 12.45 11.34 0.59
CA SER A 292 11.08 10.80 0.74
C SER A 292 10.13 11.65 1.56
#